data_AF-A0A2T6DMW2-F1
#
_entry.id   AF-A0A2T6DMW2-F1
#
_cell.length_a   1.000
_cell.length_b   1.000
_cell.length_c   1.000
_cell.angle_alpha   90.00
_cell.angle_beta   90.00
_cell.angle_gamma   90.00
#
_symmetry.space_group_name_H-M   'P 1'
#
loop_
_entity.id
_entity.type
_entity.pdbx_description
1 polymer ?
#
loop_
_entity_poly.entity_id
_entity_poly.type
_entity_poly.pdbx_seq_one_letter_code
_entity_poly.pdbx_strand_id
1 'polypeptide(L)'
;MLSLGAMRTLRQTSPVHWRVRLGRARRQETMSLLGIIPRGAVRILPGTSRHFGPPRRWATFSQYRQRYRCVWREVLPATSCLYPKPEAAPALSDRLWRAGWPEQGVAFLPGARALGAEGWPVGEDDTLLIDLATGLERPEYTAYLTGRCRIDRSRGGRALNLASCYARENYCHFLLDALPRLELALRAGISLDAVDWVLVPDFLGASREAFFRALGLPERKLLRLPPGVQYRFDELIQPSFPGRESFVPPWVAEFYRRRLLEPLGWPTEPRVRLYVARSQRGLANDDEVWRALEPRGFLRVEPGTWEENVGLFSRAEMIVGPHGAGLSNVIFSPPDCRLIEIVPGDRPFPYFYSAACAAGVGYTAVLATPLAPAGQEYRRLPSDEPYRVDAGALSRAVEHALERVVSRR
;
A
#
# COMPACT_ATOMS: atom_id res chain seq x y z
N MET A 1 -41.56 -9.11 34.23
CA MET A 1 -41.70 -8.16 33.10
C MET A 1 -40.44 -7.32 32.99
N LEU A 2 -39.43 -7.84 32.30
CA LEU A 2 -38.25 -7.10 31.85
C LEU A 2 -38.19 -7.26 30.34
N SER A 3 -38.10 -6.13 29.65
CA SER A 3 -38.41 -5.91 28.24
C SER A 3 -37.53 -6.70 27.27
N LEU A 4 -38.18 -7.32 26.27
CA LEU A 4 -37.64 -8.02 25.09
C LEU A 4 -36.87 -7.11 24.09
N GLY A 5 -36.39 -5.94 24.52
CA GLY A 5 -35.78 -4.91 23.66
C GLY A 5 -34.28 -5.06 23.35
N ALA A 6 -33.56 -5.99 23.99
CA ALA A 6 -32.09 -6.06 23.89
C ALA A 6 -31.55 -7.10 22.86
N MET A 7 -32.41 -7.87 22.19
CA MET A 7 -31.97 -8.99 21.31
C MET A 7 -32.08 -8.70 19.80
N ARG A 8 -32.26 -7.44 19.35
CA ARG A 8 -32.46 -7.12 17.93
C ARG A 8 -31.35 -6.34 17.22
N THR A 9 -30.25 -5.98 17.86
CA THR A 9 -29.12 -5.25 17.23
C THR A 9 -27.87 -6.09 16.92
N LEU A 10 -27.91 -7.42 17.11
CA LEU A 10 -26.77 -8.32 16.84
C LEU A 10 -26.83 -9.07 15.50
N ARG A 11 -27.70 -8.67 14.56
CA ARG A 11 -27.79 -9.30 13.24
C ARG A 11 -27.54 -8.30 12.11
N GLN A 12 -26.30 -7.82 11.98
CA GLN A 12 -25.78 -7.29 10.70
C GLN A 12 -24.26 -7.00 10.67
N THR A 13 -23.46 -7.64 11.53
CA THR A 13 -22.00 -7.59 11.38
C THR A 13 -21.53 -8.81 10.57
N SER A 14 -21.02 -8.56 9.36
CA SER A 14 -20.47 -9.60 8.48
C SER A 14 -19.36 -10.41 9.19
N PRO A 15 -19.24 -11.73 8.95
CA PRO A 15 -18.18 -12.59 9.50
C PRO A 15 -16.73 -12.09 9.26
N VAL A 16 -16.55 -11.19 8.30
CA VAL A 16 -15.26 -10.53 8.02
C VAL A 16 -14.84 -9.58 9.15
N HIS A 17 -15.81 -8.92 9.79
CA HIS A 17 -15.56 -7.88 10.80
C HIS A 17 -14.99 -8.45 12.10
N TRP A 18 -15.43 -9.64 12.51
CA TRP A 18 -14.85 -10.32 13.68
C TRP A 18 -13.45 -10.85 13.38
N ARG A 19 -13.19 -11.36 12.17
CA ARG A 19 -11.87 -11.89 11.77
C ARG A 19 -10.80 -10.81 11.75
N VAL A 20 -11.14 -9.61 11.27
CA VAL A 20 -10.21 -8.46 11.25
C VAL A 20 -9.94 -7.93 12.66
N ARG A 21 -10.97 -7.79 13.51
CA ARG A 21 -10.81 -7.35 14.92
C ARG A 21 -10.06 -8.37 15.78
N LEU A 22 -10.42 -9.66 15.71
CA LEU A 22 -9.69 -10.73 16.41
C LEU A 22 -8.27 -10.90 15.85
N GLY A 23 -8.07 -10.69 14.55
CA GLY A 23 -6.75 -10.66 13.94
C GLY A 23 -5.88 -9.49 14.39
N ARG A 24 -6.48 -8.35 14.77
CA ARG A 24 -5.78 -7.17 15.34
C ARG A 24 -5.55 -7.31 16.85
N ALA A 25 -6.54 -7.78 17.61
CA ALA A 25 -6.43 -8.03 19.05
C ALA A 25 -5.43 -9.16 19.36
N ARG A 26 -5.48 -10.29 18.63
CA ARG A 26 -4.44 -11.33 18.74
C ARG A 26 -3.08 -10.83 18.30
N ARG A 27 -3.00 -9.92 17.31
CA ARG A 27 -1.74 -9.25 16.91
C ARG A 27 -1.15 -8.45 18.07
N GLN A 28 -1.97 -7.77 18.88
CA GLN A 28 -1.59 -7.01 20.09
C GLN A 28 -1.19 -7.91 21.28
N GLU A 29 -1.98 -8.92 21.63
CA GLU A 29 -1.67 -9.81 22.78
C GLU A 29 -0.39 -10.63 22.58
N THR A 30 -0.06 -11.01 21.34
CA THR A 30 1.21 -11.66 21.02
C THR A 30 2.39 -10.69 20.89
N MET A 31 2.18 -9.37 20.92
CA MET A 31 3.29 -8.38 20.96
C MET A 31 4.06 -8.44 22.28
N SER A 32 3.42 -8.89 23.37
CA SER A 32 3.97 -8.78 24.72
C SER A 32 5.07 -9.80 25.04
N LEU A 33 4.99 -11.03 24.51
CA LEU A 33 5.89 -12.12 24.93
C LEU A 33 7.24 -12.17 24.18
N LEU A 34 7.31 -11.71 22.92
CA LEU A 34 8.56 -11.68 22.12
C LEU A 34 9.30 -10.34 22.19
N GLY A 35 8.68 -9.29 22.71
CA GLY A 35 9.32 -7.99 22.98
C GLY A 35 10.33 -8.02 24.14
N ILE A 36 10.50 -9.16 24.80
CA ILE A 36 11.31 -9.35 26.01
C ILE A 36 12.77 -9.72 25.68
N ILE A 37 13.08 -10.23 24.48
CA ILE A 37 14.45 -10.61 24.12
C ILE A 37 15.24 -9.36 23.69
N PRO A 38 16.35 -9.01 24.38
CA PRO A 38 17.20 -7.88 23.98
C PRO A 38 17.68 -8.04 22.53
N ARG A 39 17.69 -6.95 21.74
CA ARG A 39 18.03 -6.99 20.29
C ARG A 39 19.38 -7.68 19.98
N GLY A 40 20.37 -7.51 20.86
CA GLY A 40 21.67 -8.18 20.75
C GLY A 40 21.63 -9.67 21.07
N ALA A 41 20.69 -10.09 21.93
CA ALA A 41 20.52 -11.48 22.34
C ALA A 41 19.94 -12.36 21.22
N VAL A 42 19.24 -11.79 20.23
CA VAL A 42 18.76 -12.54 19.07
C VAL A 42 19.93 -13.09 18.23
N ARG A 43 21.07 -12.37 18.17
CA ARG A 43 22.26 -12.79 17.42
C ARG A 43 22.95 -14.02 18.00
N ILE A 44 22.77 -14.27 19.29
CA ILE A 44 23.40 -15.39 20.01
C ILE A 44 22.47 -16.60 20.15
N LEU A 45 21.22 -16.51 19.67
CA LEU A 45 20.31 -17.65 19.66
C LEU A 45 20.85 -18.75 18.73
N PRO A 46 20.81 -20.02 19.15
CA PRO A 46 21.31 -21.13 18.33
C PRO A 46 20.49 -21.29 17.04
N GLY A 47 21.14 -21.82 16.01
CA GLY A 47 20.53 -22.04 14.69
C GLY A 47 20.15 -20.76 13.96
N THR A 48 19.23 -20.88 13.01
CA THR A 48 18.77 -19.77 12.16
C THR A 48 17.25 -19.67 12.18
N SER A 49 16.72 -18.56 11.65
CA SER A 49 15.27 -18.38 11.42
C SER A 49 14.65 -19.42 10.47
N ARG A 50 15.46 -20.28 9.83
CA ARG A 50 14.96 -21.46 9.10
C ARG A 50 14.23 -22.43 10.02
N HIS A 51 14.72 -22.57 11.24
CA HIS A 51 14.22 -23.56 12.18
C HIS A 51 13.42 -22.91 13.31
N PHE A 52 13.88 -21.76 13.81
CA PHE A 52 13.23 -21.11 14.93
C PHE A 52 13.57 -19.62 15.06
N GLY A 53 12.53 -18.85 15.41
CA GLY A 53 12.67 -17.44 15.78
C GLY A 53 12.92 -16.52 14.58
N PRO A 54 13.18 -15.23 14.84
CA PRO A 54 13.42 -14.23 13.81
C PRO A 54 14.82 -14.39 13.17
N PRO A 55 15.07 -13.78 11.99
CA PRO A 55 16.41 -13.61 11.43
C PRO A 55 17.41 -13.13 12.48
N ARG A 56 18.59 -13.76 12.49
CA ARG A 56 19.65 -13.42 13.45
C ARG A 56 20.26 -12.05 13.17
N ARG A 57 20.20 -11.58 11.91
CA ARG A 57 20.80 -10.32 11.49
C ARG A 57 19.83 -9.46 10.69
N TRP A 58 20.14 -8.17 10.66
CA TRP A 58 19.41 -7.14 9.93
C TRP A 58 20.44 -6.18 9.35
N ALA A 59 20.26 -5.80 8.10
CA ALA A 59 21.11 -4.84 7.42
C ALA A 59 20.28 -4.07 6.39
N THR A 60 20.70 -2.85 6.07
CA THR A 60 20.30 -2.25 4.79
C THR A 60 20.97 -3.02 3.64
N PHE A 61 20.43 -2.95 2.43
CA PHE A 61 21.04 -3.61 1.29
C PHE A 61 22.45 -3.08 1.01
N SER A 62 22.67 -1.77 1.20
CA SER A 62 24.00 -1.17 1.09
C SER A 62 25.03 -1.78 2.05
N GLN A 63 24.63 -2.07 3.29
CA GLN A 63 25.48 -2.76 4.27
C GLN A 63 25.68 -4.25 3.90
N TYR A 64 24.63 -4.90 3.40
CA TYR A 64 24.68 -6.30 3.01
C TYR A 64 25.64 -6.53 1.83
N ARG A 65 25.56 -5.71 0.78
CA ARG A 65 26.39 -5.86 -0.43
C ARG A 65 27.87 -5.56 -0.23
N GLN A 66 28.24 -4.88 0.86
CA GLN A 66 29.63 -4.69 1.27
C GLN A 66 30.25 -5.97 1.87
N ARG A 67 29.42 -6.88 2.39
CA ARG A 67 29.85 -8.06 3.14
C ARG A 67 29.67 -9.36 2.37
N TYR A 68 28.61 -9.49 1.57
CA TYR A 68 28.27 -10.73 0.91
C TYR A 68 28.23 -10.56 -0.61
N ARG A 69 28.56 -11.64 -1.32
CA ARG A 69 28.54 -11.67 -2.78
C ARG A 69 27.10 -11.63 -3.28
N CYS A 70 26.73 -10.53 -3.92
CA CYS A 70 25.46 -10.37 -4.63
C CYS A 70 25.65 -9.46 -5.84
N VAL A 71 24.72 -9.52 -6.78
CA VAL A 71 24.70 -8.60 -7.93
C VAL A 71 23.63 -7.55 -7.69
N TRP A 72 23.98 -6.29 -7.96
CA TRP A 72 23.05 -5.18 -7.97
C TRP A 72 22.95 -4.63 -9.40
N ARG A 73 21.74 -4.55 -9.94
CA ARG A 73 21.46 -3.86 -11.19
C ARG A 73 20.64 -2.61 -10.88
N GLU A 74 21.30 -1.46 -10.94
CA GLU A 74 20.64 -0.17 -10.83
C GLU A 74 19.69 0.04 -12.03
N VAL A 75 18.56 0.65 -11.76
CA VAL A 75 17.49 0.91 -12.74
C VAL A 75 17.10 2.38 -12.76
N LEU A 76 16.98 2.99 -11.59
CA LEU A 76 16.69 4.40 -11.41
C LEU A 76 17.75 5.01 -10.51
N PRO A 77 18.31 6.17 -10.88
CA PRO A 77 19.24 6.87 -10.02
C PRO A 77 18.52 7.37 -8.76
N ALA A 78 19.31 7.69 -7.72
CA ALA A 78 18.79 8.38 -6.55
C ALA A 78 18.08 9.68 -6.98
N THR A 79 16.89 9.91 -6.43
CA THR A 79 16.06 11.04 -6.83
C THR A 79 15.40 11.68 -5.62
N SER A 80 15.02 12.94 -5.76
CA SER A 80 14.18 13.62 -4.79
C SER A 80 13.06 14.35 -5.49
N CYS A 81 11.89 14.34 -4.88
CA CYS A 81 10.73 15.05 -5.36
C CYS A 81 10.32 16.07 -4.31
N LEU A 82 10.08 17.29 -4.76
CA LEU A 82 9.36 18.29 -4.00
C LEU A 82 7.89 18.20 -4.42
N TYR A 83 7.05 17.75 -3.51
CA TYR A 83 5.62 17.70 -3.72
C TYR A 83 4.97 19.05 -3.40
N PRO A 84 4.00 19.50 -4.19
CA PRO A 84 3.37 20.81 -4.00
C PRO A 84 2.48 20.84 -2.76
N LYS A 85 2.69 21.80 -1.85
CA LYS A 85 1.82 21.98 -0.67
C LYS A 85 0.33 21.93 -1.08
N PRO A 86 -0.50 21.10 -0.40
CA PRO A 86 -1.93 20.99 -0.67
C PRO A 86 -2.64 22.34 -0.64
N GLU A 87 -3.59 22.53 -1.55
CA GLU A 87 -4.29 23.82 -1.74
C GLU A 87 -5.08 24.29 -0.49
N ALA A 88 -5.47 23.37 0.41
CA ALA A 88 -6.28 23.69 1.59
C ALA A 88 -5.91 22.85 2.83
N ALA A 89 -4.69 22.98 3.34
CA ALA A 89 -4.29 22.23 4.54
C ALA A 89 -3.34 23.02 5.46
N PRO A 90 -3.81 24.12 6.11
CA PRO A 90 -2.96 25.00 6.90
C PRO A 90 -2.32 24.34 8.13
N ALA A 91 -2.88 23.21 8.61
CA ALA A 91 -2.34 22.44 9.74
C ALA A 91 -1.22 21.44 9.36
N LEU A 92 -0.91 21.26 8.06
CA LEU A 92 0.13 20.35 7.62
C LEU A 92 1.51 21.03 7.66
N SER A 93 2.41 20.45 8.44
CA SER A 93 3.80 20.91 8.60
C SER A 93 4.52 21.01 7.25
N ASP A 94 5.29 22.08 7.04
CA ASP A 94 6.10 22.27 5.83
C ASP A 94 7.21 21.21 5.64
N ARG A 95 7.47 20.37 6.66
CA ARG A 95 8.39 19.22 6.57
C ARG A 95 7.88 18.08 5.67
N LEU A 96 6.59 18.06 5.31
CA LEU A 96 5.95 16.91 4.62
C LEU A 96 6.04 16.95 3.08
N TRP A 97 6.81 17.87 2.50
CA TRP A 97 6.75 18.14 1.06
C TRP A 97 7.98 17.70 0.27
N ARG A 98 9.01 17.14 0.92
CA ARG A 98 10.19 16.61 0.23
C ARG A 98 10.33 15.13 0.53
N ALA A 99 10.34 14.30 -0.50
CA ALA A 99 10.73 12.90 -0.40
C ALA A 99 11.98 12.64 -1.23
N GLY A 100 12.86 11.79 -0.73
CA GLY A 100 14.04 11.34 -1.45
C GLY A 100 14.09 9.82 -1.45
N TRP A 101 14.37 9.25 -2.61
CA TRP A 101 14.61 7.82 -2.79
C TRP A 101 16.09 7.63 -3.10
N PRO A 102 16.76 6.63 -2.47
CA PRO A 102 18.07 6.20 -2.93
C PRO A 102 17.97 5.61 -4.34
N GLU A 103 19.12 5.24 -4.91
CA GLU A 103 19.14 4.43 -6.15
C GLU A 103 18.19 3.23 -6.01
N GLN A 104 17.37 3.00 -7.04
CA GLN A 104 16.44 1.87 -7.08
C GLN A 104 16.87 0.90 -8.16
N GLY A 105 16.65 -0.39 -7.90
CA GLY A 105 17.14 -1.43 -8.79
C GLY A 105 16.71 -2.81 -8.32
N VAL A 106 17.49 -3.81 -8.73
CA VAL A 106 17.21 -5.21 -8.45
C VAL A 106 18.46 -5.90 -7.91
N ALA A 107 18.30 -6.53 -6.74
CA ALA A 107 19.29 -7.37 -6.12
C ALA A 107 19.10 -8.83 -6.53
N PHE A 108 20.19 -9.52 -6.86
CA PHE A 108 20.22 -10.95 -7.13
C PHE A 108 20.90 -11.63 -5.94
N LEU A 109 20.11 -12.39 -5.18
CA LEU A 109 20.49 -12.92 -3.88
C LEU A 109 20.57 -14.46 -3.94
N PRO A 110 21.77 -15.05 -4.06
CA PRO A 110 21.94 -16.51 -4.11
C PRO A 110 21.48 -17.17 -2.81
N GLY A 111 20.76 -18.30 -2.92
CA GLY A 111 20.32 -19.10 -1.78
C GLY A 111 19.38 -18.39 -0.80
N ALA A 112 18.85 -17.22 -1.16
CA ALA A 112 18.06 -16.38 -0.28
C ALA A 112 16.63 -16.93 -0.07
N ARG A 113 16.00 -16.42 0.98
CA ARG A 113 14.64 -16.79 1.38
C ARG A 113 13.68 -15.60 1.30
N ALA A 114 12.42 -15.90 1.05
CA ALA A 114 11.30 -14.98 1.23
C ALA A 114 10.44 -15.44 2.41
N LEU A 115 10.31 -14.58 3.43
CA LEU A 115 9.62 -14.89 4.68
C LEU A 115 8.17 -14.41 4.69
N GLY A 116 7.25 -15.33 4.97
CA GLY A 116 5.85 -15.06 5.26
C GLY A 116 5.09 -14.49 4.06
N ALA A 117 3.87 -14.04 4.33
CA ALA A 117 2.99 -13.48 3.30
C ALA A 117 3.48 -12.13 2.74
N GLU A 118 4.39 -11.46 3.46
CA GLU A 118 5.00 -10.20 3.04
C GLU A 118 6.22 -10.42 2.11
N GLY A 119 6.70 -11.66 2.03
CA GLY A 119 7.84 -12.06 1.20
C GLY A 119 9.14 -11.37 1.57
N TRP A 120 9.46 -11.21 2.86
CA TRP A 120 10.65 -10.45 3.20
C TRP A 120 11.95 -11.18 2.85
N PRO A 121 12.89 -10.51 2.16
CA PRO A 121 14.15 -11.11 1.75
C PRO A 121 15.07 -11.34 2.95
N VAL A 122 15.48 -12.59 3.13
CA VAL A 122 16.55 -12.98 4.05
C VAL A 122 17.68 -13.61 3.25
N GLY A 123 18.81 -12.94 3.23
CA GLY A 123 20.03 -13.38 2.55
C GLY A 123 20.93 -14.25 3.43
N GLU A 124 22.21 -14.23 3.08
CA GLU A 124 23.30 -14.96 3.73
C GLU A 124 23.42 -14.61 5.23
N ASP A 125 23.92 -15.55 6.01
CA ASP A 125 24.03 -15.45 7.48
C ASP A 125 22.72 -15.07 8.18
N ASP A 126 21.58 -15.46 7.60
CA ASP A 126 20.25 -15.18 8.16
C ASP A 126 20.01 -13.67 8.35
N THR A 127 20.42 -12.89 7.34
CA THR A 127 20.33 -11.42 7.34
C THR A 127 19.09 -10.95 6.61
N LEU A 128 18.12 -10.32 7.29
CA LEU A 128 17.02 -9.63 6.62
C LEU A 128 17.50 -8.31 6.01
N LEU A 129 17.06 -8.03 4.79
CA LEU A 129 17.28 -6.77 4.09
C LEU A 129 16.08 -5.84 4.34
N ILE A 130 16.19 -4.97 5.34
CA ILE A 130 15.05 -4.21 5.92
C ILE A 130 14.47 -3.17 4.97
N ASP A 131 15.33 -2.51 4.21
CA ASP A 131 15.02 -1.46 3.26
C ASP A 131 14.36 -2.04 1.99
N LEU A 132 14.82 -3.19 1.50
CA LEU A 132 14.14 -3.91 0.42
C LEU A 132 12.78 -4.49 0.85
N ALA A 133 12.64 -4.83 2.14
CA ALA A 133 11.40 -5.37 2.71
C ALA A 133 10.32 -4.31 2.95
N THR A 134 10.70 -3.13 3.45
CA THR A 134 9.76 -2.16 4.03
C THR A 134 9.89 -0.74 3.49
N GLY A 135 10.94 -0.45 2.70
CA GLY A 135 11.29 0.92 2.32
C GLY A 135 11.79 1.78 3.49
N LEU A 136 11.95 1.20 4.68
CA LEU A 136 12.38 1.89 5.90
C LEU A 136 13.68 1.30 6.43
N GLU A 137 14.52 2.16 6.99
CA GLU A 137 15.76 1.77 7.69
C GLU A 137 15.49 1.55 9.19
N ARG A 138 14.36 0.93 9.53
CA ARG A 138 13.86 0.81 10.90
C ARG A 138 13.77 -0.64 11.36
N PRO A 139 14.84 -1.19 11.97
CA PRO A 139 14.89 -2.58 12.42
C PRO A 139 13.89 -2.88 13.55
N GLU A 140 13.29 -1.89 14.20
CA GLU A 140 12.23 -2.10 15.17
C GLU A 140 10.98 -2.82 14.62
N TYR A 141 10.74 -2.79 13.30
CA TYR A 141 9.59 -3.51 12.71
C TYR A 141 9.82 -5.02 12.59
N THR A 142 11.04 -5.50 12.80
CA THR A 142 11.48 -6.77 12.22
C THR A 142 11.51 -7.94 13.20
N ALA A 143 11.68 -7.66 14.50
CA ALA A 143 11.67 -8.67 15.57
C ALA A 143 10.28 -9.32 15.76
N TYR A 144 9.20 -8.57 15.47
CA TYR A 144 7.83 -8.95 15.87
C TYR A 144 7.12 -9.88 14.86
N LEU A 145 7.57 -9.88 13.60
CA LEU A 145 6.81 -10.45 12.51
C LEU A 145 7.45 -11.71 11.90
N THR A 146 8.72 -11.95 12.22
CA THR A 146 9.50 -13.07 11.66
C THR A 146 9.51 -14.33 12.53
N GLY A 147 9.19 -14.24 13.83
CA GLY A 147 9.08 -15.39 14.74
C GLY A 147 7.94 -16.38 14.45
N ARG A 148 7.16 -16.14 13.37
CA ARG A 148 5.99 -16.96 12.97
C ARG A 148 6.24 -17.82 11.74
N CYS A 149 7.36 -17.63 11.03
CA CYS A 149 7.68 -18.39 9.82
C CYS A 149 8.41 -19.68 10.19
N ARG A 150 7.66 -20.77 10.39
CA ARG A 150 8.21 -22.04 10.92
C ARG A 150 8.36 -23.13 9.87
N ILE A 151 7.77 -22.94 8.70
CA ILE A 151 7.77 -23.94 7.63
C ILE A 151 8.75 -23.49 6.53
N ASP A 152 9.91 -24.14 6.43
CA ASP A 152 10.91 -23.92 5.37
C ASP A 152 10.60 -24.80 4.15
N ARG A 153 10.29 -24.19 3.01
CA ARG A 153 10.04 -24.88 1.74
C ARG A 153 11.10 -24.51 0.72
N SER A 154 11.83 -25.51 0.23
CA SER A 154 12.72 -25.33 -0.92
C SER A 154 11.90 -25.40 -2.21
N ARG A 155 12.05 -24.43 -3.10
CA ARG A 155 11.44 -24.44 -4.44
C ARG A 155 12.45 -24.56 -5.58
N GLY A 156 13.73 -24.31 -5.31
CA GLY A 156 14.78 -24.22 -6.33
C GLY A 156 14.51 -23.08 -7.33
N GLY A 157 15.37 -22.95 -8.34
CA GLY A 157 15.21 -21.99 -9.43
C GLY A 157 15.34 -20.53 -9.02
N ARG A 158 14.97 -19.66 -9.96
CA ARG A 158 15.04 -18.19 -9.83
C ARG A 158 13.67 -17.62 -9.54
N ALA A 159 13.59 -16.73 -8.57
CA ALA A 159 12.32 -16.21 -8.10
C ALA A 159 12.27 -14.68 -8.06
N LEU A 160 11.34 -14.07 -8.79
CA LEU A 160 11.07 -12.64 -8.73
C LEU A 160 10.12 -12.30 -7.58
N ASN A 161 10.51 -11.40 -6.70
CA ASN A 161 9.71 -11.03 -5.54
C ASN A 161 8.91 -9.73 -5.70
N LEU A 162 7.61 -9.85 -5.96
CA LEU A 162 6.67 -8.72 -5.98
C LEU A 162 5.92 -8.54 -4.65
N ALA A 163 6.07 -9.45 -3.69
CA ALA A 163 5.38 -9.34 -2.42
C ALA A 163 5.89 -8.14 -1.60
N SER A 164 4.99 -7.52 -0.84
CA SER A 164 5.28 -6.33 -0.05
C SER A 164 4.52 -6.36 1.27
N CYS A 165 5.00 -5.61 2.26
CA CYS A 165 4.36 -5.47 3.55
C CYS A 165 2.92 -4.95 3.41
N TYR A 166 1.98 -5.58 4.12
CA TYR A 166 0.56 -5.23 4.15
C TYR A 166 -0.20 -5.43 2.82
N ALA A 167 0.47 -5.76 1.72
CA ALA A 167 -0.14 -5.94 0.41
C ALA A 167 -1.11 -7.12 0.33
N ARG A 168 -1.05 -8.05 1.30
CA ARG A 168 -2.01 -9.15 1.44
C ARG A 168 -3.38 -8.69 1.98
N GLU A 169 -3.43 -7.64 2.78
CA GLU A 169 -4.64 -7.21 3.50
C GLU A 169 -5.08 -5.80 3.12
N ASN A 170 -4.25 -5.06 2.37
CA ASN A 170 -4.50 -3.67 2.02
C ASN A 170 -4.28 -3.43 0.52
N TYR A 171 -5.37 -3.08 -0.16
CA TYR A 171 -5.38 -2.77 -1.59
C TYR A 171 -4.39 -1.67 -1.98
N CYS A 172 -4.21 -0.66 -1.11
CA CYS A 172 -3.27 0.44 -1.35
C CYS A 172 -1.83 -0.09 -1.49
N HIS A 173 -1.36 -0.95 -0.57
CA HIS A 173 -0.01 -1.53 -0.64
C HIS A 173 0.14 -2.56 -1.75
N PHE A 174 -0.93 -3.30 -2.08
CA PHE A 174 -0.95 -4.16 -3.26
C PHE A 174 -0.69 -3.36 -4.54
N LEU A 175 -1.39 -2.24 -4.69
CA LEU A 175 -1.31 -1.41 -5.89
C LEU A 175 -0.04 -0.54 -5.92
N LEU A 176 0.37 0.07 -4.81
CA LEU A 176 1.43 1.08 -4.84
C LEU A 176 2.83 0.53 -4.50
N ASP A 177 2.91 -0.61 -3.80
CA ASP A 177 4.19 -1.16 -3.33
C ASP A 177 4.55 -2.52 -3.90
N ALA A 178 3.56 -3.39 -4.15
CA ALA A 178 3.79 -4.76 -4.61
C ALA A 178 3.93 -4.82 -6.14
N LEU A 179 2.86 -4.49 -6.88
CA LEU A 179 2.85 -4.59 -8.35
C LEU A 179 3.94 -3.75 -9.05
N PRO A 180 4.24 -2.51 -8.64
CA PRO A 180 5.23 -1.68 -9.35
C PRO A 180 6.66 -2.24 -9.31
N ARG A 181 6.97 -3.18 -8.41
CA ARG A 181 8.25 -3.90 -8.41
C ARG A 181 8.52 -4.64 -9.74
N LEU A 182 7.45 -4.98 -10.47
CA LEU A 182 7.58 -5.56 -11.80
C LEU A 182 8.30 -4.62 -12.76
N GLU A 183 8.04 -3.31 -12.69
CA GLU A 183 8.69 -2.34 -13.57
C GLU A 183 10.20 -2.27 -13.33
N LEU A 184 10.63 -2.31 -12.07
CA LEU A 184 12.05 -2.38 -11.73
C LEU A 184 12.70 -3.64 -12.30
N ALA A 185 12.04 -4.79 -12.22
CA ALA A 185 12.53 -6.03 -12.80
C ALA A 185 12.65 -5.96 -14.34
N LEU A 186 11.62 -5.43 -15.00
CA LEU A 186 11.59 -5.31 -16.46
C LEU A 186 12.63 -4.31 -16.98
N ARG A 187 12.75 -3.13 -16.35
CA ARG A 187 13.79 -2.14 -16.70
C ARG A 187 15.19 -2.64 -16.38
N ALA A 188 15.34 -3.51 -15.38
CA ALA A 188 16.55 -4.28 -15.15
C ALA A 188 16.77 -5.39 -16.20
N GLY A 189 15.99 -5.50 -17.28
CA GLY A 189 16.18 -6.49 -18.34
C GLY A 189 15.89 -7.94 -17.92
N ILE A 190 15.11 -8.15 -16.85
CA ILE A 190 14.69 -9.49 -16.44
C ILE A 190 13.46 -9.89 -17.24
N SER A 191 13.63 -10.90 -18.10
CA SER A 191 12.49 -11.54 -18.77
C SER A 191 11.73 -12.44 -17.80
N LEU A 192 10.39 -12.43 -17.88
CA LEU A 192 9.54 -13.36 -17.14
C LEU A 192 9.75 -14.81 -17.57
N ASP A 193 10.34 -15.08 -18.75
CA ASP A 193 10.72 -16.43 -19.16
C ASP A 193 11.94 -16.95 -18.40
N ALA A 194 12.82 -16.05 -17.95
CA ALA A 194 14.06 -16.37 -17.25
C ALA A 194 13.89 -16.57 -15.74
N VAL A 195 12.66 -16.52 -15.23
CA VAL A 195 12.31 -16.80 -13.83
C VAL A 195 11.39 -18.00 -13.74
N ASP A 196 11.55 -18.81 -12.69
CA ASP A 196 10.73 -19.99 -12.44
C ASP A 196 9.50 -19.62 -11.60
N TRP A 197 9.67 -18.67 -10.68
CA TRP A 197 8.65 -18.25 -9.73
C TRP A 197 8.48 -16.73 -9.71
N VAL A 198 7.24 -16.27 -9.56
CA VAL A 198 6.89 -14.87 -9.27
C VAL A 198 6.11 -14.85 -7.96
N LEU A 199 6.73 -14.34 -6.91
CA LEU A 199 6.13 -14.27 -5.58
C LEU A 199 5.16 -13.11 -5.55
N VAL A 200 3.90 -13.38 -5.24
CA VAL A 200 2.83 -12.39 -5.20
C VAL A 200 2.09 -12.41 -3.85
N PRO A 201 1.56 -11.26 -3.40
CA PRO A 201 0.70 -11.23 -2.22
C PRO A 201 -0.52 -12.12 -2.42
N ASP A 202 -0.89 -12.87 -1.38
CA ASP A 202 -2.17 -13.60 -1.36
C ASP A 202 -3.33 -12.66 -0.95
N PHE A 203 -3.47 -11.55 -1.68
CA PHE A 203 -4.50 -10.53 -1.44
C PHE A 203 -5.90 -11.10 -1.71
N LEU A 204 -6.86 -10.99 -0.79
CA LEU A 204 -8.21 -11.52 -1.00
C LEU A 204 -9.03 -10.59 -1.90
N GLY A 205 -9.49 -11.09 -3.06
CA GLY A 205 -10.42 -10.37 -3.95
C GLY A 205 -10.41 -10.92 -5.37
N ALA A 206 -11.58 -10.89 -6.04
CA ALA A 206 -11.73 -11.32 -7.44
C ALA A 206 -10.82 -10.53 -8.41
N SER A 207 -10.50 -9.28 -8.06
CA SER A 207 -9.75 -8.33 -8.87
C SER A 207 -8.24 -8.61 -9.01
N ARG A 208 -7.63 -9.48 -8.18
CA ARG A 208 -6.16 -9.67 -8.17
C ARG A 208 -5.62 -10.40 -9.41
N GLU A 209 -6.31 -11.45 -9.85
CA GLU A 209 -5.85 -12.28 -10.97
C GLU A 209 -5.87 -11.50 -12.27
N ALA A 210 -6.85 -10.61 -12.38
CA ALA A 210 -7.02 -9.77 -13.53
C ALA A 210 -5.90 -8.72 -13.64
N PHE A 211 -5.40 -8.17 -12.51
CA PHE A 211 -4.16 -7.38 -12.51
C PHE A 211 -2.96 -8.20 -12.98
N PHE A 212 -2.77 -9.41 -12.46
CA PHE A 212 -1.63 -10.25 -12.86
C PHE A 212 -1.68 -10.61 -14.35
N ARG A 213 -2.86 -10.95 -14.86
CA ARG A 213 -3.09 -11.23 -16.28
C ARG A 213 -2.84 -10.00 -17.15
N ALA A 214 -3.37 -8.84 -16.77
CA ALA A 214 -3.19 -7.59 -17.50
C ALA A 214 -1.73 -7.14 -17.54
N LEU A 215 -0.95 -7.45 -16.49
CA LEU A 215 0.50 -7.23 -16.44
C LEU A 215 1.32 -8.33 -17.14
N GLY A 216 0.67 -9.30 -17.77
CA GLY A 216 1.34 -10.38 -18.50
C GLY A 216 2.07 -11.41 -17.61
N LEU A 217 1.72 -11.49 -16.31
CA LEU A 217 2.33 -12.47 -15.42
C LEU A 217 1.77 -13.87 -15.70
N PRO A 218 2.62 -14.87 -16.02
CA PRO A 218 2.14 -16.21 -16.32
C PRO A 218 1.60 -16.90 -15.07
N GLU A 219 0.32 -17.29 -15.09
CA GLU A 219 -0.38 -17.90 -13.94
C GLU A 219 0.39 -19.09 -13.34
N ARG A 220 0.96 -19.95 -14.21
CA ARG A 220 1.76 -21.12 -13.81
C ARG A 220 3.02 -20.78 -12.99
N LYS A 221 3.53 -19.56 -13.06
CA LYS A 221 4.73 -19.09 -12.34
C LYS A 221 4.37 -18.39 -11.03
N LEU A 222 3.09 -18.06 -10.81
CA LEU A 222 2.67 -17.31 -9.63
C LEU A 222 2.77 -18.17 -8.36
N LEU A 223 3.58 -17.72 -7.41
CA LEU A 223 3.68 -18.32 -6.08
C LEU A 223 3.06 -17.38 -5.04
N ARG A 224 1.87 -17.75 -4.57
CA ARG A 224 1.19 -17.04 -3.49
C ARG A 224 1.87 -17.33 -2.16
N LEU A 225 2.19 -16.29 -1.40
CA LEU A 225 2.84 -16.43 -0.10
C LEU A 225 1.81 -16.51 1.04
N PRO A 226 1.66 -17.69 1.70
CA PRO A 226 0.80 -17.80 2.86
C PRO A 226 1.52 -17.30 4.13
N PRO A 227 0.75 -16.90 5.17
CA PRO A 227 1.32 -16.59 6.47
C PRO A 227 2.08 -17.78 7.07
N GLY A 228 3.20 -17.51 7.75
CA GLY A 228 3.93 -18.51 8.54
C GLY A 228 4.79 -19.52 7.75
N VAL A 229 4.88 -19.36 6.43
CA VAL A 229 5.76 -20.16 5.56
C VAL A 229 6.90 -19.29 5.06
N GLN A 230 8.09 -19.87 4.92
CA GLN A 230 9.22 -19.27 4.23
C GLN A 230 9.63 -20.14 3.05
N TYR A 231 10.02 -19.49 1.95
CA TYR A 231 10.47 -20.18 0.74
C TYR A 231 11.94 -19.88 0.48
N ARG A 232 12.70 -20.91 0.11
CA ARG A 232 14.08 -20.80 -0.37
C ARG A 232 14.16 -21.08 -1.87
N PHE A 233 14.98 -20.29 -2.56
CA PHE A 233 15.24 -20.38 -3.99
C PHE A 233 16.76 -20.45 -4.24
N ASP A 234 17.15 -20.85 -5.45
CA ASP A 234 18.56 -20.85 -5.83
C ASP A 234 19.05 -19.40 -6.01
N GLU A 235 18.17 -18.53 -6.49
CA GLU A 235 18.38 -17.08 -6.56
C GLU A 235 17.05 -16.33 -6.32
N LEU A 236 17.04 -15.42 -5.34
CA LEU A 236 15.94 -14.48 -5.15
C LEU A 236 16.28 -13.17 -5.87
N ILE A 237 15.47 -12.83 -6.87
CA ILE A 237 15.50 -11.57 -7.58
C ILE A 237 14.60 -10.59 -6.83
N GLN A 238 15.24 -9.65 -6.13
CA GLN A 238 14.59 -8.75 -5.18
C GLN A 238 14.69 -7.29 -5.67
N PRO A 239 13.62 -6.74 -6.26
CA PRO A 239 13.51 -5.31 -6.52
C PRO A 239 13.55 -4.49 -5.22
N SER A 240 14.03 -3.24 -5.32
CA SER A 240 13.84 -2.23 -4.28
C SER A 240 12.37 -2.06 -3.92
N PHE A 241 12.14 -1.61 -2.70
CA PHE A 241 10.81 -1.11 -2.32
C PHE A 241 10.49 0.16 -3.12
N PRO A 242 9.32 0.26 -3.78
CA PRO A 242 8.97 1.43 -4.60
C PRO A 242 8.82 2.74 -3.80
N GLY A 243 7.99 2.73 -2.76
CA GLY A 243 7.71 3.89 -1.92
C GLY A 243 8.76 4.14 -0.83
N ARG A 244 8.72 5.32 -0.22
CA ARG A 244 9.49 5.63 1.00
C ARG A 244 8.67 6.54 1.90
N GLU A 245 8.58 6.24 3.19
CA GLU A 245 7.90 7.08 4.18
C GLU A 245 6.47 7.52 3.80
N SER A 246 5.70 6.64 3.14
CA SER A 246 4.34 6.94 2.63
C SER A 246 4.28 7.79 1.35
N PHE A 247 5.41 8.05 0.70
CA PHE A 247 5.48 8.73 -0.58
C PHE A 247 5.61 7.76 -1.74
N VAL A 248 4.74 7.97 -2.74
CA VAL A 248 4.71 7.21 -4.00
C VAL A 248 5.55 7.93 -5.06
N PRO A 249 6.59 7.31 -5.63
CA PRO A 249 7.41 7.97 -6.64
C PRO A 249 6.65 8.11 -7.99
N PRO A 250 6.93 9.15 -8.80
CA PRO A 250 6.22 9.41 -10.05
C PRO A 250 6.24 8.24 -11.06
N TRP A 251 7.32 7.46 -11.09
CA TRP A 251 7.44 6.33 -12.00
C TRP A 251 6.40 5.22 -11.75
N VAL A 252 5.78 5.16 -10.55
CA VAL A 252 4.70 4.21 -10.26
C VAL A 252 3.44 4.53 -11.07
N ALA A 253 3.10 5.82 -11.25
CA ALA A 253 2.01 6.21 -12.12
C ALA A 253 2.35 5.95 -13.60
N GLU A 254 3.60 6.23 -13.99
CA GLU A 254 4.10 5.92 -15.33
C GLU A 254 4.01 4.43 -15.65
N PHE A 255 4.36 3.57 -14.68
CA PHE A 255 4.23 2.11 -14.80
C PHE A 255 2.79 1.72 -15.15
N TYR A 256 1.79 2.20 -14.41
CA TYR A 256 0.40 1.87 -14.70
C TYR A 256 -0.08 2.44 -16.03
N ARG A 257 0.34 3.65 -16.38
CA ARG A 257 0.02 4.26 -17.68
C ARG A 257 0.53 3.41 -18.83
N ARG A 258 1.83 3.08 -18.84
CA ARG A 258 2.49 2.34 -19.91
C ARG A 258 2.10 0.87 -19.99
N ARG A 259 1.82 0.23 -18.85
CA ARG A 259 1.58 -1.22 -18.78
C ARG A 259 0.12 -1.61 -18.79
N LEU A 260 -0.77 -0.74 -18.31
CA LEU A 260 -2.20 -1.02 -18.24
C LEU A 260 -3.04 -0.06 -19.08
N LEU A 261 -2.89 1.26 -18.91
CA LEU A 261 -3.80 2.22 -19.55
C LEU A 261 -3.63 2.27 -21.07
N GLU A 262 -2.40 2.50 -21.54
CA GLU A 262 -2.09 2.62 -22.97
C GLU A 262 -2.37 1.31 -23.74
N PRO A 263 -1.89 0.12 -23.29
CA PRO A 263 -2.08 -1.10 -24.08
C PRO A 263 -3.53 -1.59 -24.13
N LEU A 264 -4.34 -1.26 -23.13
CA LEU A 264 -5.75 -1.66 -23.07
C LEU A 264 -6.69 -0.60 -23.67
N GLY A 265 -6.15 0.53 -24.13
CA GLY A 265 -6.93 1.59 -24.77
C GLY A 265 -7.94 2.27 -23.84
N TRP A 266 -7.63 2.36 -22.55
CA TRP A 266 -8.53 3.03 -21.59
C TRP A 266 -8.62 4.53 -21.92
N PRO A 267 -9.82 5.13 -21.92
CA PRO A 267 -9.95 6.55 -22.24
C PRO A 267 -9.31 7.37 -21.11
N THR A 268 -8.44 8.33 -21.48
CA THR A 268 -7.76 9.21 -20.51
C THR A 268 -8.35 10.61 -20.47
N GLU A 269 -9.35 10.90 -21.31
CA GLU A 269 -10.02 12.20 -21.29
C GLU A 269 -10.91 12.33 -20.03
N PRO A 270 -10.66 13.35 -19.18
CA PRO A 270 -11.45 13.56 -17.97
C PRO A 270 -12.90 13.91 -18.31
N ARG A 271 -13.85 13.09 -17.85
CA ARG A 271 -15.29 13.25 -18.14
C ARG A 271 -16.21 12.86 -16.97
N VAL A 272 -15.71 12.23 -15.92
CA VAL A 272 -16.55 11.75 -14.80
C VAL A 272 -16.13 12.34 -13.46
N ARG A 273 -17.11 12.64 -12.61
CA ARG A 273 -16.88 13.08 -11.23
C ARG A 273 -17.25 11.94 -10.30
N LEU A 274 -16.35 11.56 -9.40
CA LEU A 274 -16.47 10.36 -8.59
C LEU A 274 -16.56 10.72 -7.11
N TYR A 275 -17.56 10.20 -6.42
CA TYR A 275 -17.60 10.15 -4.96
C TYR A 275 -17.27 8.73 -4.51
N VAL A 276 -16.07 8.52 -3.97
CA VAL A 276 -15.59 7.21 -3.54
C VAL A 276 -16.10 6.93 -2.13
N ALA A 277 -17.30 6.34 -2.06
CA ALA A 277 -17.92 6.00 -0.80
C ALA A 277 -17.16 4.87 -0.09
N ARG A 278 -17.32 4.79 1.24
CA ARG A 278 -16.65 3.78 2.05
C ARG A 278 -17.61 3.15 3.05
N SER A 279 -17.99 1.90 2.80
CA SER A 279 -19.00 1.18 3.57
C SER A 279 -18.56 0.71 4.98
N GLN A 280 -17.26 0.64 5.29
CA GLN A 280 -16.78 -0.04 6.51
C GLN A 280 -16.18 0.87 7.61
N ARG A 281 -15.81 2.12 7.31
CA ARG A 281 -15.17 3.06 8.26
C ARG A 281 -15.73 4.45 7.99
N GLY A 282 -16.67 4.85 8.83
CA GLY A 282 -17.73 5.78 8.45
C GLY A 282 -17.36 7.25 8.63
N LEU A 283 -17.42 7.99 7.52
CA LEU A 283 -17.81 9.38 7.55
C LEU A 283 -19.25 9.43 8.08
N ALA A 284 -19.45 9.94 9.30
CA ALA A 284 -20.73 9.86 10.01
C ALA A 284 -21.87 10.59 9.28
N ASN A 285 -21.52 11.54 8.41
CA ASN A 285 -22.46 12.28 7.57
C ASN A 285 -22.26 12.00 6.08
N ASP A 286 -21.95 10.75 5.70
CA ASP A 286 -21.76 10.32 4.30
C ASP A 286 -22.96 10.69 3.40
N ASP A 287 -24.18 10.50 3.87
CA ASP A 287 -25.39 10.85 3.11
C ASP A 287 -25.57 12.37 2.95
N GLU A 288 -25.12 13.17 3.92
CA GLU A 288 -25.12 14.64 3.80
C GLU A 288 -24.13 15.08 2.71
N VAL A 289 -22.94 14.47 2.70
CA VAL A 289 -21.94 14.69 1.65
C VAL A 289 -22.47 14.25 0.29
N TRP A 290 -23.08 13.07 0.19
CA TRP A 290 -23.65 12.60 -1.07
C TRP A 290 -24.70 13.56 -1.62
N ARG A 291 -25.64 14.04 -0.79
CA ARG A 291 -26.66 15.03 -1.20
C ARG A 291 -26.05 16.35 -1.68
N ALA A 292 -24.87 16.73 -1.18
CA ALA A 292 -24.15 17.89 -1.68
C ALA A 292 -23.47 17.62 -3.04
N LEU A 293 -22.98 16.40 -3.28
CA LEU A 293 -22.23 16.07 -4.50
C LEU A 293 -23.12 15.67 -5.68
N GLU A 294 -24.22 14.96 -5.43
CA GLU A 294 -25.10 14.41 -6.46
C GLU A 294 -25.60 15.48 -7.46
N PRO A 295 -26.11 16.65 -7.04
CA PRO A 295 -26.56 17.70 -7.98
C PRO A 295 -25.43 18.29 -8.85
N ARG A 296 -24.17 18.07 -8.45
CA ARG A 296 -22.96 18.52 -9.17
C ARG A 296 -22.45 17.47 -10.16
N GLY A 297 -23.23 16.41 -10.43
CA GLY A 297 -22.94 15.38 -11.43
C GLY A 297 -21.93 14.33 -10.97
N PHE A 298 -21.78 14.16 -9.65
CA PHE A 298 -20.95 13.09 -9.10
C PHE A 298 -21.65 11.73 -9.21
N LEU A 299 -20.85 10.69 -9.41
CA LEU A 299 -21.27 9.29 -9.33
C LEU A 299 -20.80 8.70 -8.00
N ARG A 300 -21.71 8.15 -7.20
CA ARG A 300 -21.35 7.41 -5.98
C ARG A 300 -20.77 6.06 -6.40
N VAL A 301 -19.52 5.82 -6.06
CA VAL A 301 -18.81 4.59 -6.40
C VAL A 301 -18.33 3.89 -5.13
N GLU A 302 -18.67 2.62 -5.01
CA GLU A 302 -17.93 1.70 -4.14
C GLU A 302 -16.94 0.96 -5.02
N PRO A 303 -15.63 0.96 -4.72
CA PRO A 303 -14.64 0.32 -5.58
C PRO A 303 -15.00 -1.16 -5.85
N GLY A 304 -15.20 -1.47 -7.13
CA GLY A 304 -15.70 -2.76 -7.62
C GLY A 304 -14.59 -3.66 -8.15
N THR A 305 -14.84 -4.28 -9.30
CA THR A 305 -13.82 -5.04 -10.05
C THR A 305 -12.66 -4.14 -10.48
N TRP A 306 -11.52 -4.74 -10.86
CA TRP A 306 -10.39 -3.90 -11.27
C TRP A 306 -10.69 -3.14 -12.56
N GLU A 307 -11.37 -3.76 -13.52
CA GLU A 307 -11.72 -3.15 -14.81
C GLU A 307 -12.61 -1.93 -14.59
N GLU A 308 -13.62 -2.06 -13.73
CA GLU A 308 -14.52 -0.95 -13.37
C GLU A 308 -13.76 0.19 -12.72
N ASN A 309 -12.88 -0.12 -11.75
CA ASN A 309 -12.09 0.89 -11.07
C ASN A 309 -11.13 1.60 -12.05
N VAL A 310 -10.41 0.87 -12.89
CA VAL A 310 -9.49 1.49 -13.86
C VAL A 310 -10.24 2.30 -14.90
N GLY A 311 -11.37 1.80 -15.42
CA GLY A 311 -12.19 2.52 -16.40
C GLY A 311 -12.82 3.80 -15.86
N LEU A 312 -13.26 3.81 -14.59
CA LEU A 312 -13.81 5.00 -13.96
C LEU A 312 -12.71 6.02 -13.63
N PHE A 313 -11.63 5.58 -12.99
CA PHE A 313 -10.60 6.49 -12.50
C PHE A 313 -9.75 7.06 -13.64
N SER A 314 -9.50 6.32 -14.73
CA SER A 314 -8.79 6.82 -15.92
C SER A 314 -9.50 7.97 -16.63
N ARG A 315 -10.79 8.17 -16.35
CA ARG A 315 -11.62 9.25 -16.91
C ARG A 315 -12.02 10.28 -15.86
N ALA A 316 -11.48 10.20 -14.66
CA ALA A 316 -11.88 11.09 -13.59
C ALA A 316 -11.46 12.54 -13.90
N GLU A 317 -12.43 13.45 -13.87
CA GLU A 317 -12.24 14.90 -13.83
C GLU A 317 -12.05 15.36 -12.39
N MET A 318 -12.82 14.77 -11.47
CA MET A 318 -12.74 15.07 -10.05
C MET A 318 -13.07 13.84 -9.22
N ILE A 319 -12.34 13.64 -8.13
CA ILE A 319 -12.53 12.56 -7.17
C ILE A 319 -12.73 13.21 -5.81
N VAL A 320 -13.78 12.84 -5.09
CA VAL A 320 -14.03 13.22 -3.71
C VAL A 320 -14.17 11.94 -2.89
N GLY A 321 -13.59 11.87 -1.70
CA GLY A 321 -13.90 10.75 -0.81
C GLY A 321 -13.17 10.77 0.54
N PRO A 322 -13.70 10.02 1.53
CA PRO A 322 -13.02 9.74 2.78
C PRO A 322 -11.66 9.06 2.58
N HIS A 323 -10.67 9.46 3.38
CA HIS A 323 -9.34 8.84 3.46
C HIS A 323 -9.47 7.32 3.54
N GLY A 324 -8.98 6.58 2.53
CA GLY A 324 -9.10 5.14 2.49
C GLY A 324 -8.54 4.52 1.21
N ALA A 325 -8.27 3.21 1.26
CA ALA A 325 -7.59 2.51 0.18
C ALA A 325 -8.27 2.62 -1.20
N GLY A 326 -9.58 2.91 -1.27
CA GLY A 326 -10.25 3.18 -2.55
C GLY A 326 -9.67 4.38 -3.32
N LEU A 327 -9.10 5.37 -2.60
CA LEU A 327 -8.46 6.53 -3.21
C LEU A 327 -7.11 6.20 -3.86
N SER A 328 -6.50 5.03 -3.62
CA SER A 328 -5.26 4.66 -4.32
C SER A 328 -5.46 4.51 -5.83
N ASN A 329 -6.70 4.31 -6.29
CA ASN A 329 -7.05 4.29 -7.70
C ASN A 329 -6.81 5.63 -8.42
N VAL A 330 -6.57 6.74 -7.69
CA VAL A 330 -6.12 8.02 -8.28
C VAL A 330 -4.86 7.86 -9.13
N ILE A 331 -4.07 6.81 -8.90
CA ILE A 331 -2.88 6.50 -9.71
C ILE A 331 -3.20 6.25 -11.19
N PHE A 332 -4.45 5.87 -11.51
CA PHE A 332 -4.93 5.65 -12.87
C PHE A 332 -5.46 6.92 -13.53
N SER A 333 -5.66 7.99 -12.76
CA SER A 333 -6.34 9.19 -13.22
C SER A 333 -5.46 10.07 -14.11
N PRO A 334 -6.08 10.85 -15.02
CA PRO A 334 -5.35 11.75 -15.90
C PRO A 334 -4.79 12.94 -15.11
N PRO A 335 -3.68 13.57 -15.56
CA PRO A 335 -3.06 14.69 -14.85
C PRO A 335 -3.99 15.90 -14.60
N ASP A 336 -5.01 16.09 -15.43
CA ASP A 336 -5.99 17.17 -15.26
C ASP A 336 -7.08 16.86 -14.21
N CYS A 337 -7.10 15.65 -13.65
CA CYS A 337 -7.98 15.30 -12.55
C CYS A 337 -7.66 16.12 -11.29
N ARG A 338 -8.65 16.26 -10.42
CA ARG A 338 -8.48 16.77 -9.05
C ARG A 338 -8.96 15.76 -8.01
N LEU A 339 -8.21 15.57 -6.94
CA LEU A 339 -8.58 14.78 -5.76
C LEU A 339 -8.88 15.71 -4.58
N ILE A 340 -10.08 15.59 -4.01
CA ILE A 340 -10.47 16.20 -2.74
C ILE A 340 -10.62 15.07 -1.72
N GLU A 341 -9.62 14.97 -0.83
CA GLU A 341 -9.59 13.96 0.21
C GLU A 341 -10.21 14.49 1.50
N ILE A 342 -11.16 13.76 2.07
CA ILE A 342 -11.71 14.03 3.40
C ILE A 342 -10.81 13.32 4.41
N VAL A 343 -9.98 14.09 5.12
CA VAL A 343 -8.94 13.60 6.02
C VAL A 343 -9.44 13.64 7.45
N PRO A 344 -9.38 12.56 8.24
CA PRO A 344 -9.63 12.64 9.68
C PRO A 344 -8.58 13.56 10.31
N GLY A 345 -9.04 14.68 10.88
CA GLY A 345 -8.25 15.85 11.23
C GLY A 345 -7.13 15.65 12.26
N ASP A 346 -7.05 14.46 12.86
CA ASP A 346 -5.98 14.09 13.77
C ASP A 346 -4.76 13.43 13.09
N ARG A 347 -4.88 12.95 11.84
CA ARG A 347 -3.82 12.14 11.18
C ARG A 347 -3.78 12.24 9.65
N PRO A 348 -3.14 13.28 9.09
CA PRO A 348 -2.87 13.37 7.67
C PRO A 348 -1.71 12.45 7.28
N PHE A 349 -2.00 11.32 6.66
CA PHE A 349 -0.99 10.47 6.01
C PHE A 349 -0.86 10.87 4.54
N PRO A 350 0.34 11.17 4.03
CA PRO A 350 0.52 11.69 2.67
C PRO A 350 0.37 10.63 1.57
N TYR A 351 -0.19 9.45 1.86
CA TYR A 351 -0.29 8.34 0.89
C TYR A 351 -1.09 8.73 -0.35
N PHE A 352 -2.33 9.23 -0.19
CA PHE A 352 -3.19 9.55 -1.33
C PHE A 352 -2.82 10.90 -1.97
N TYR A 353 -2.33 11.84 -1.17
CA TYR A 353 -1.66 13.04 -1.66
C TYR A 353 -0.48 12.72 -2.60
N SER A 354 0.45 11.87 -2.16
CA SER A 354 1.62 11.52 -2.95
C SER A 354 1.27 10.66 -4.17
N ALA A 355 0.25 9.78 -4.06
CA ALA A 355 -0.29 9.06 -5.20
C ALA A 355 -0.91 10.01 -6.24
N ALA A 356 -1.68 11.01 -5.81
CA ALA A 356 -2.22 12.04 -6.69
C ALA A 356 -1.09 12.83 -7.37
N CYS A 357 -0.10 13.27 -6.61
CA CYS A 357 1.06 13.97 -7.17
C CYS A 357 1.86 13.10 -8.14
N ALA A 358 2.06 11.82 -7.85
CA ALA A 358 2.72 10.87 -8.74
C ALA A 358 1.98 10.74 -10.07
N ALA A 359 0.64 10.77 -10.04
CA ALA A 359 -0.22 10.79 -11.23
C ALA A 359 -0.32 12.15 -11.92
N GLY A 360 0.19 13.22 -11.30
CA GLY A 360 0.05 14.61 -11.77
C GLY A 360 -1.28 15.27 -11.42
N VAL A 361 -2.10 14.62 -10.58
CA VAL A 361 -3.44 15.05 -10.16
C VAL A 361 -3.35 16.15 -9.11
N GLY A 362 -4.16 17.20 -9.26
CA GLY A 362 -4.27 18.28 -8.27
C GLY A 362 -4.89 17.78 -6.97
N TYR A 363 -4.40 18.23 -5.81
CA TYR A 363 -4.83 17.70 -4.51
C TYR A 363 -5.32 18.78 -3.54
N THR A 364 -6.45 18.50 -2.90
CA THR A 364 -7.05 19.28 -1.81
C THR A 364 -7.39 18.36 -0.66
N ALA A 365 -7.04 18.75 0.57
CA ALA A 365 -7.51 18.08 1.78
C ALA A 365 -8.66 18.87 2.39
N VAL A 366 -9.67 18.19 2.91
CA VAL A 366 -10.70 18.78 3.76
C VAL A 366 -10.66 18.05 5.09
N LEU A 367 -10.34 18.77 6.16
CA LEU A 367 -10.22 18.18 7.49
C LEU A 367 -11.61 17.85 8.04
N ALA A 368 -11.73 16.64 8.59
CA ALA A 368 -12.90 16.16 9.28
C ALA A 368 -12.63 16.05 10.78
N THR A 369 -13.68 16.22 11.59
CA THR A 369 -13.58 16.18 13.05
C THR A 369 -13.89 14.76 13.55
N PRO A 370 -12.97 14.11 14.29
CA PRO A 370 -13.27 12.84 14.97
C PRO A 370 -14.43 13.02 15.95
N LEU A 371 -15.35 12.04 15.98
CA LEU A 371 -16.48 12.06 16.92
C LEU A 371 -16.11 11.56 18.33
N ALA A 372 -14.94 10.94 18.48
CA ALA A 372 -14.38 10.53 19.76
C ALA A 372 -12.93 11.04 19.90
N PRO A 373 -12.48 11.40 21.12
CA PRO A 373 -11.08 11.74 21.36
C PRO A 373 -10.20 10.54 21.02
N ALA A 374 -9.10 10.78 20.29
CA ALA A 374 -8.12 9.73 20.02
C ALA A 374 -7.54 9.18 21.33
N GLY A 375 -7.70 7.89 21.60
CA GLY A 375 -6.99 7.22 22.70
C GLY A 375 -5.47 7.34 22.52
N GLN A 376 -4.73 7.51 23.62
CA GLN A 376 -3.27 7.76 23.60
C GLN A 376 -2.45 6.66 22.86
N GLU A 377 -2.97 5.44 22.76
CA GLU A 377 -2.30 4.29 22.13
C GLU A 377 -2.36 4.28 20.58
N TYR A 378 -3.19 5.12 19.95
CA TYR A 378 -3.47 5.05 18.51
C TYR A 378 -2.58 5.95 17.62
N ARG A 379 -1.49 6.52 18.15
CA ARG A 379 -0.66 7.55 17.47
C ARG A 379 0.00 7.13 16.14
N ARG A 380 -0.03 5.85 15.73
CA ARG A 380 0.68 5.36 14.53
C ARG A 380 -0.19 4.80 13.41
N LEU A 381 -1.49 4.60 13.60
CA LEU A 381 -2.40 4.03 12.59
C LEU A 381 -3.61 4.96 12.37
N PRO A 382 -4.24 4.96 11.18
CA PRO A 382 -5.49 5.69 10.98
C PRO A 382 -6.53 5.27 12.02
N SER A 383 -7.21 6.24 12.63
CA SER A 383 -8.26 5.96 13.61
C SER A 383 -9.41 5.19 12.94
N ASP A 384 -9.92 4.15 13.59
CA ASP A 384 -11.17 3.50 13.15
C ASP A 384 -12.41 4.23 13.72
N GLU A 385 -12.20 5.32 14.47
CA GLU A 385 -13.27 6.12 15.04
C GLU A 385 -14.03 6.90 13.93
N PRO A 386 -15.37 6.95 14.00
CA PRO A 386 -16.16 7.79 13.12
C PRO A 386 -15.71 9.25 13.18
N TYR A 387 -15.79 9.93 12.03
CA TYR A 387 -15.51 11.36 11.91
C TYR A 387 -16.57 12.02 11.05
N ARG A 388 -16.69 13.35 11.17
CA ARG A 388 -17.66 14.15 10.43
C ARG A 388 -16.94 15.27 9.69
N VAL A 389 -17.31 15.53 8.44
CA VAL A 389 -16.82 16.69 7.68
C VAL A 389 -17.86 17.79 7.65
N ASP A 390 -17.43 19.06 7.66
CA ASP A 390 -18.31 20.18 7.36
C ASP A 390 -18.70 20.14 5.86
N ALA A 391 -19.96 19.85 5.57
CA ALA A 391 -20.47 19.75 4.20
C ALA A 391 -20.39 21.09 3.44
N GLY A 392 -20.48 22.23 4.12
CA GLY A 392 -20.27 23.55 3.54
C GLY A 392 -18.80 23.80 3.18
N ALA A 393 -17.87 23.38 4.04
CA ALA A 393 -16.44 23.44 3.72
C ALA A 393 -16.09 22.53 2.52
N LEU A 394 -16.64 21.32 2.48
CA LEU A 394 -16.48 20.43 1.34
C LEU A 394 -17.08 21.02 0.06
N SER A 395 -18.28 21.60 0.13
CA SER A 395 -18.94 22.23 -1.02
C SER A 395 -18.12 23.38 -1.60
N ARG A 396 -17.56 24.25 -0.76
CA ARG A 396 -16.66 25.33 -1.20
C ARG A 396 -15.39 24.79 -1.87
N ALA A 397 -14.80 23.71 -1.33
CA ALA A 397 -13.64 23.08 -1.94
C ALA A 397 -13.95 22.49 -3.33
N VAL A 398 -15.13 21.89 -3.48
CA VAL A 398 -15.63 21.38 -4.77
C VAL A 398 -15.87 22.51 -5.77
N GLU A 399 -16.53 23.60 -5.36
CA GLU A 399 -16.80 24.77 -6.21
C GLU A 399 -15.50 25.40 -6.73
N HIS A 400 -14.55 25.67 -5.83
CA HIS A 400 -13.22 26.19 -6.19
C HIS A 400 -12.48 25.25 -7.15
N ALA A 401 -12.59 23.94 -6.95
CA ALA A 401 -11.98 22.96 -7.83
C ALA A 401 -12.65 22.94 -9.22
N LEU A 402 -13.97 23.09 -9.30
CA LEU A 402 -14.73 23.09 -10.55
C LEU A 402 -14.46 24.33 -11.40
N GLU A 403 -14.40 25.51 -10.79
CA GLU A 403 -14.05 26.76 -11.50
C GLU A 403 -12.71 26.66 -12.23
N ARG A 404 -11.75 25.94 -11.65
CA ARG A 404 -10.41 25.73 -12.21
C ARG A 404 -10.36 24.64 -13.27
N VAL A 405 -11.33 23.73 -13.30
CA VAL A 405 -11.51 22.80 -14.42
C VAL A 405 -12.08 23.55 -15.62
N VAL A 406 -13.05 24.44 -15.39
CA VAL A 406 -13.66 25.26 -16.45
C VAL A 406 -12.64 26.21 -17.05
N SER A 407 -11.80 26.89 -16.25
CA SER A 407 -10.82 27.86 -16.77
C SER A 407 -9.65 27.25 -17.56
N ARG A 408 -9.50 25.92 -17.58
CA ARG A 408 -8.47 25.19 -18.35
C ARG A 408 -9.00 24.63 -19.68
N ARG A 409 -10.32 24.57 -19.86
CA ARG A 409 -10.98 24.19 -21.12
C ARG A 409 -11.21 25.43 -21.96
#